data_AF-A0AA89B3U1-F1
#
_entry.id   AF-A0AA89B3U1-F1
#
_cell.length_a   1.000
_cell.length_b   1.000
_cell.length_c   1.000
_cell.angle_alpha   90.00
_cell.angle_beta   90.00
_cell.angle_gamma   90.00
#
_symmetry.space_group_name_H-M   'P 1'
#
loop_
_entity.id
_entity.type
_entity.pdbx_description
1 polymer ?
#
loop_
_entity_poly.entity_id
_entity_poly.type
_entity_poly.pdbx_seq_one_letter_code
_entity_poly.pdbx_strand_id
1 'polypeptide(L)'
;MADAGVVEDNSDGADVLSVSIGSSDGGWILDMGCSYHMCPNRDWFATYRSFDGGKVLMENDVACKVVGISSIQIRMHDGIVRSLTDVRHILELRKNLISLGTLESNGCSYRAADGIMRIMKGDLVVMKGLEQNSLYLLQGSTVTGVAATTALSFNVDSDTTKLWHMHVGHMSERGYTRSAYDSCVYHQRLADGSHIYLLLYVDDMLIAAKSMSDVNGLKEQLKREFEIKDLGAAKRILGMKIQRDRPTGIF
;
A
#
# COMPACT_ATOMS: atom_id res chain seq x y z
N MET A 1 -5.59 -60.12 13.17
CA MET A 1 -4.16 -59.76 13.29
C MET A 1 -3.94 -58.67 12.24
N ALA A 2 -3.87 -57.37 12.58
CA ALA A 2 -2.76 -56.66 13.24
C ALA A 2 -1.43 -56.88 12.47
N ASP A 3 -0.62 -55.90 12.07
CA ASP A 3 -0.54 -54.45 12.30
C ASP A 3 0.44 -53.78 11.29
N ALA A 4 0.33 -52.46 11.14
CA ALA A 4 1.28 -51.37 10.81
C ALA A 4 2.43 -51.44 9.77
N GLY A 5 2.61 -50.31 9.06
CA GLY A 5 3.94 -49.68 8.85
C GLY A 5 4.18 -48.96 7.50
N VAL A 6 3.77 -47.69 7.39
CA VAL A 6 4.61 -46.46 7.18
C VAL A 6 4.45 -45.85 5.78
N VAL A 7 4.10 -44.57 5.77
CA VAL A 7 4.09 -43.64 4.63
C VAL A 7 5.46 -42.96 4.60
N GLU A 8 6.15 -42.97 3.46
CA GLU A 8 7.27 -42.06 3.22
C GLU A 8 6.84 -40.99 2.21
N ASP A 9 6.80 -39.77 2.75
CA ASP A 9 6.72 -38.50 2.06
C ASP A 9 8.10 -38.18 1.47
N ASN A 10 8.15 -37.67 0.24
CA ASN A 10 9.27 -36.85 -0.19
C ASN A 10 8.87 -35.92 -1.33
N SER A 11 8.53 -34.70 -0.88
CA SER A 11 8.92 -33.43 -1.47
C SER A 11 8.19 -33.03 -2.74
N ASP A 12 7.04 -32.40 -2.50
CA ASP A 12 6.49 -31.28 -3.24
C ASP A 12 7.49 -30.57 -4.16
N GLY A 13 7.16 -30.58 -5.46
CA GLY A 13 7.66 -29.59 -6.40
C GLY A 13 7.16 -28.21 -5.96
N ALA A 14 7.93 -27.55 -5.12
CA ALA A 14 7.77 -26.14 -4.86
C ALA A 14 8.21 -25.38 -6.11
N ASP A 15 7.25 -24.99 -6.94
CA ASP A 15 7.44 -23.88 -7.86
C ASP A 15 7.72 -22.62 -7.02
N VAL A 16 9.00 -22.28 -6.88
CA VAL A 16 9.41 -20.96 -6.43
C VAL A 16 9.09 -20.00 -7.57
N LEU A 17 7.88 -19.47 -7.56
CA LEU A 17 7.56 -18.27 -8.33
C LEU A 17 8.26 -17.10 -7.65
N SER A 18 9.53 -16.87 -8.02
CA SER A 18 10.16 -15.60 -7.76
C SER A 18 9.38 -14.55 -8.54
N VAL A 19 8.64 -13.70 -7.84
CA VAL A 19 8.18 -12.45 -8.43
C VAL A 19 9.43 -11.62 -8.62
N SER A 20 10.06 -11.80 -9.77
CA SER A 20 10.95 -10.80 -10.33
C SER A 20 10.10 -9.56 -10.49
N ILE A 21 10.19 -8.62 -9.55
CA ILE A 21 9.69 -7.26 -9.74
C ILE A 21 10.60 -6.65 -10.81
N GLY A 22 10.37 -7.06 -12.06
CA GLY A 22 10.77 -6.30 -13.21
C GLY A 22 9.87 -5.08 -13.25
N SER A 23 10.31 -3.99 -12.64
CA SER A 23 9.99 -2.67 -13.15
C SER A 23 11.29 -1.88 -13.20
N SER A 24 11.80 -1.76 -14.42
CA SER A 24 12.90 -0.90 -14.86
C SER A 24 12.55 0.59 -14.72
N ASP A 25 12.12 1.01 -13.53
CA ASP A 25 11.74 2.40 -13.24
C ASP A 25 12.33 2.81 -11.88
N GLY A 26 12.89 4.00 -11.79
CA GLY A 26 13.86 4.40 -10.76
C GLY A 26 13.36 4.34 -9.29
N GLY A 27 13.47 3.17 -8.65
CA GLY A 27 13.18 3.03 -7.22
C GLY A 27 14.01 3.96 -6.33
N TRP A 28 13.48 4.27 -5.14
CA TRP A 28 14.16 5.08 -4.12
C TRP A 28 14.90 4.17 -3.14
N ILE A 29 16.17 4.46 -2.88
CA ILE A 29 16.96 3.84 -1.82
C ILE A 29 16.83 4.69 -0.57
N LEU A 30 16.56 4.06 0.55
CA LEU A 30 16.57 4.67 1.87
C LEU A 30 17.98 4.56 2.43
N ASP A 31 18.69 5.68 2.53
CA ASP A 31 20.13 5.70 2.73
C ASP A 31 20.52 6.51 3.98
N MET A 32 21.30 5.88 4.87
CA MET A 32 21.86 6.52 6.06
C MET A 32 23.12 7.34 5.72
N GLY A 33 23.87 6.96 4.68
CA GLY A 33 25.10 7.64 4.26
C GLY A 33 24.86 8.94 3.51
N CYS A 34 23.61 9.26 3.19
CA CYS A 34 23.29 10.45 2.42
C CYS A 34 22.91 11.64 3.30
N SER A 35 23.41 12.83 2.98
CA SER A 35 23.06 14.08 3.69
C SER A 35 21.76 14.74 3.20
N TYR A 36 21.29 14.42 2.00
CA TYR A 36 20.14 15.06 1.37
C TYR A 36 19.24 14.03 0.67
N HIS A 37 17.98 14.38 0.41
CA HIS A 37 17.21 13.66 -0.61
C HIS A 37 17.74 14.05 -2.00
N MET A 38 17.98 13.09 -2.89
CA MET A 38 18.60 13.35 -4.20
C MET A 38 17.93 12.54 -5.31
N CYS A 39 17.73 13.19 -6.46
CA CYS A 39 17.08 12.60 -7.63
C CYS A 39 17.66 13.20 -8.92
N PRO A 40 17.98 12.40 -9.96
CA PRO A 40 18.42 12.90 -11.27
C PRO A 40 17.25 13.20 -12.21
N ASN A 41 16.03 12.72 -11.91
CA ASN A 41 14.89 12.81 -12.83
C ASN A 41 14.07 14.09 -12.61
N ARG A 42 14.24 15.04 -13.53
CA ARG A 42 13.52 16.32 -13.54
C ARG A 42 12.00 16.18 -13.68
N ASP A 43 11.52 15.18 -14.40
CA ASP A 43 10.10 15.03 -14.76
C ASP A 43 9.22 14.64 -13.56
N TRP A 44 9.85 14.30 -12.44
CA TRP A 44 9.20 13.87 -11.20
C TRP A 44 8.92 15.03 -10.24
N PHE A 45 9.34 16.24 -10.60
CA PHE A 45 9.33 17.37 -9.69
C PHE A 45 7.99 18.10 -9.75
N ALA A 46 7.27 18.10 -8.63
CA ALA A 46 6.04 18.86 -8.45
C ALA A 46 6.31 20.37 -8.27
N THR A 47 7.42 20.71 -7.63
CA THR A 47 7.94 22.09 -7.58
C THR A 47 9.39 22.09 -8.04
N TYR A 48 9.85 23.19 -8.63
CA TYR A 48 11.26 23.30 -9.02
C TYR A 48 11.76 24.72 -8.85
N ARG A 49 12.85 24.85 -8.09
CA ARG A 49 13.63 26.07 -7.99
C ARG A 49 15.02 25.79 -8.54
N SER A 50 15.40 26.50 -9.61
CA SER A 50 16.78 26.51 -10.08
C SER A 50 17.71 26.95 -8.94
N PHE A 51 18.80 26.22 -8.76
CA PHE A 51 19.77 26.48 -7.71
C PHE A 51 21.16 26.33 -8.33
N ASP A 52 21.99 27.36 -8.21
CA ASP A 52 23.28 27.43 -8.92
C ASP A 52 24.49 27.51 -7.96
N GLY A 53 24.28 27.17 -6.68
CA GLY A 53 25.23 27.56 -5.62
C GLY A 53 25.90 26.44 -4.83
N GLY A 54 25.63 25.15 -5.12
CA GLY A 54 26.08 24.06 -4.24
C GLY A 54 26.61 22.84 -4.97
N LYS A 55 27.49 22.12 -4.28
CA LYS A 55 27.98 20.80 -4.69
C LYS A 55 27.73 19.79 -3.57
N VAL A 56 27.48 18.55 -3.96
CA VAL A 56 27.44 17.41 -3.05
C VAL A 56 28.69 16.57 -3.31
N LEU A 57 29.41 16.22 -2.24
CA LEU A 57 30.53 15.30 -2.34
C LEU A 57 29.98 13.87 -2.39
N MET A 58 30.38 13.13 -3.41
CA MET A 58 30.01 11.72 -3.57
C MET A 58 31.05 10.83 -2.88
N GLU A 59 30.73 9.55 -2.68
CA GLU A 59 31.62 8.57 -2.05
C GLU A 59 32.98 8.43 -2.76
N ASN A 60 33.03 8.67 -4.07
CA ASN A 60 34.25 8.62 -4.88
C ASN A 60 35.04 9.93 -4.89
N ASP A 61 34.81 10.82 -3.91
CA ASP A 61 35.38 12.17 -3.81
C ASP A 61 35.08 13.12 -4.99
N VAL A 62 34.19 12.72 -5.90
CA VAL A 62 33.74 13.60 -6.98
C VAL A 62 32.66 14.54 -6.42
N ALA A 63 32.85 15.84 -6.64
CA ALA A 63 31.85 16.84 -6.29
C ALA A 63 30.84 17.02 -7.43
N CYS A 64 29.59 16.60 -7.21
CA CYS A 64 28.50 16.76 -8.18
C CYS A 64 27.76 18.09 -7.97
N LYS A 65 27.37 18.74 -9.06
CA LYS A 65 26.66 20.02 -9.01
C LYS A 65 25.19 19.79 -8.68
N VAL A 66 24.66 20.55 -7.72
CA VAL A 66 23.21 20.63 -7.51
C VAL A 66 22.67 21.70 -8.46
N VAL A 67 21.79 21.30 -9.37
CA VAL A 67 21.23 22.19 -10.41
C VAL A 67 19.83 22.73 -10.05
N GLY A 68 19.23 22.21 -8.98
CA GLY A 68 17.92 22.62 -8.52
C GLY A 68 17.49 21.97 -7.22
N ILE A 69 16.43 22.52 -6.65
CA ILE A 69 15.76 22.00 -5.46
C ILE A 69 14.29 21.82 -5.79
N SER A 70 13.71 20.68 -5.40
CA SER A 70 12.34 20.31 -5.75
C SER A 70 11.60 19.65 -4.59
N SER A 71 10.29 19.53 -4.78
CA SER A 71 9.47 18.58 -4.05
C SER A 71 8.97 17.50 -5.00
N ILE A 72 8.94 16.25 -4.53
CA ILE A 72 8.49 15.09 -5.29
C ILE A 72 7.30 14.46 -4.57
N GLN A 73 6.27 14.12 -5.33
CA GLN A 73 5.14 13.37 -4.80
C GLN A 73 5.40 11.87 -4.91
N ILE A 74 5.25 11.18 -3.78
CA ILE A 74 5.47 9.74 -3.69
C ILE A 74 4.21 9.11 -3.10
N ARG A 75 3.62 8.16 -3.83
CA ARG A 75 2.56 7.30 -3.31
C ARG A 75 3.19 6.22 -2.44
N MET A 76 2.83 6.20 -1.17
CA MET A 76 3.37 5.26 -0.18
C MET A 76 2.60 3.94 -0.19
N HIS A 77 3.12 2.94 0.54
CA HIS A 77 2.52 1.62 0.74
C HIS A 77 1.08 1.63 1.28
N ASP A 78 0.67 2.70 1.95
CA ASP A 78 -0.69 2.93 2.47
C ASP A 78 -1.63 3.57 1.43
N GLY A 79 -1.13 3.84 0.20
CA GLY A 79 -1.83 4.55 -0.86
C GLY A 79 -1.80 6.08 -0.73
N ILE A 80 -1.32 6.63 0.38
CA ILE A 80 -1.28 8.07 0.63
C ILE A 80 -0.14 8.68 -0.18
N VAL A 81 -0.45 9.73 -0.93
CA VAL A 81 0.56 10.55 -1.60
C VAL A 81 1.16 11.53 -0.61
N ARG A 82 2.46 11.44 -0.40
CA ARG A 82 3.23 12.33 0.47
C ARG A 82 4.22 13.13 -0.35
N SER A 83 4.46 14.38 0.07
CA SER A 83 5.45 15.24 -0.54
C SER A 83 6.81 15.04 0.14
N LEU A 84 7.80 14.57 -0.61
CA LEU A 84 9.20 14.61 -0.22
C LEU A 84 9.76 15.97 -0.63
N THR A 85 10.05 16.81 0.35
CA THR A 85 10.51 18.20 0.14
C THR A 85 12.04 18.31 0.17
N ASP A 86 12.56 19.42 -0.34
CA ASP A 86 14.00 19.74 -0.31
C ASP A 86 14.90 18.74 -1.07
N VAL A 87 14.36 18.11 -2.12
CA VAL A 87 15.09 17.16 -2.96
C VAL A 87 16.10 17.90 -3.84
N ARG A 88 17.36 17.50 -3.79
CA ARG A 88 18.44 18.03 -4.62
C ARG A 88 18.39 17.37 -6.00
N HIS A 89 18.33 18.18 -7.05
CA HIS A 89 18.45 17.70 -8.42
C HIS A 89 19.92 17.59 -8.81
N ILE A 90 20.38 16.37 -9.09
CA ILE A 90 21.77 16.05 -9.45
C ILE A 90 21.75 15.12 -10.66
N LEU A 91 22.22 15.59 -11.81
CA LEU A 91 22.10 14.88 -13.09
C LEU A 91 23.00 13.65 -13.19
N GLU A 92 24.10 13.65 -12.45
CA GLU A 92 25.13 12.60 -12.47
C GLU A 92 24.77 11.39 -11.59
N LEU A 93 23.66 11.46 -10.86
CA LEU A 93 23.23 10.41 -9.94
C LEU A 93 22.61 9.23 -10.70
N ARG A 94 22.93 7.99 -10.27
CA ARG A 94 22.40 6.76 -10.91
C ARG A 94 21.14 6.20 -10.26
N LYS A 95 20.88 6.55 -9.01
CA LYS A 95 19.78 6.03 -8.19
C LYS A 95 19.17 7.14 -7.34
N ASN A 96 17.88 7.09 -7.08
CA ASN A 96 17.22 8.07 -6.23
C ASN A 96 17.48 7.74 -4.77
N LEU A 97 17.81 8.75 -3.96
CA LEU A 97 18.21 8.57 -2.56
C LEU A 97 17.30 9.38 -1.64
N ILE A 98 16.79 8.73 -0.59
CA ILE A 98 16.12 9.39 0.53
C ILE A 98 17.06 9.29 1.74
N SER A 99 17.63 10.42 2.15
CA SER A 99 18.42 10.51 3.38
C SER A 99 17.56 10.20 4.62
N LEU A 100 17.96 9.16 5.37
CA LEU A 100 17.37 8.87 6.68
C LEU A 100 17.69 9.95 7.72
N GLY A 101 18.89 10.54 7.66
CA GLY A 101 19.28 11.65 8.54
C GLY A 101 18.45 12.91 8.31
N THR A 102 18.08 13.22 7.06
CA THR A 102 17.15 14.31 6.76
C THR A 102 15.75 14.01 7.30
N LEU A 103 15.26 12.76 7.20
CA LEU A 103 13.97 12.38 7.78
C LEU A 103 13.98 12.49 9.31
N GLU A 104 15.06 12.05 9.96
CA GLU A 104 15.23 12.14 11.41
C GLU A 104 15.23 13.59 11.90
N SER A 105 15.97 14.46 11.21
CA SER A 105 15.98 15.91 11.47
C SER A 105 14.60 16.55 11.33
N ASN A 106 13.72 15.95 10.52
CA ASN A 106 12.32 16.38 10.32
C ASN A 106 11.32 15.68 11.28
N GLY A 107 11.82 15.05 12.34
CA GLY A 107 11.03 14.45 13.42
C GLY A 107 10.53 13.04 13.12
N CYS A 108 11.10 12.34 12.14
CA CYS A 108 10.85 10.92 11.94
C CYS A 108 11.80 10.08 12.82
N SER A 109 11.38 8.86 13.14
CA SER A 109 12.26 7.80 13.63
C SER A 109 12.23 6.64 12.64
N TYR A 110 13.21 5.74 12.69
CA TYR A 110 13.19 4.55 11.85
C TYR A 110 13.70 3.32 12.59
N ARG A 111 13.16 2.16 12.20
CA ARG A 111 13.55 0.85 12.72
C ARG A 111 13.57 -0.18 11.61
N ALA A 112 14.64 -0.96 11.53
CA ALA A 112 14.74 -2.12 10.65
C ALA A 112 14.60 -3.41 11.47
N ALA A 113 13.70 -4.29 11.03
CA ALA A 113 13.53 -5.63 11.58
C ALA A 113 12.87 -6.52 10.52
N ASP A 114 13.25 -7.81 10.47
CA ASP A 114 12.65 -8.82 9.59
C ASP A 114 12.68 -8.44 8.10
N GLY A 115 13.78 -7.82 7.65
CA GLY A 115 13.93 -7.36 6.26
C GLY A 115 13.08 -6.15 5.89
N ILE A 116 12.42 -5.50 6.86
CA ILE A 116 11.56 -4.33 6.64
C ILE A 116 12.06 -3.16 7.48
N MET A 117 12.42 -2.06 6.81
CA MET A 117 12.63 -0.77 7.46
C MET A 117 11.32 0.01 7.54
N ARG A 118 10.95 0.45 8.73
CA ARG A 118 9.77 1.29 8.99
C ARG A 118 10.25 2.67 9.40
N ILE A 119 9.78 3.70 8.71
CA ILE A 119 9.98 5.10 9.06
C ILE A 119 8.69 5.61 9.65
N MET A 120 8.76 6.18 10.85
CA MET A 120 7.62 6.54 11.68
C MET A 120 7.67 8.03 12.00
N LYS A 121 6.51 8.69 12.04
CA LYS A 121 6.34 10.05 12.57
C LYS A 121 5.35 9.99 13.72
N GLY A 122 5.86 10.05 14.95
CA GLY A 122 5.12 9.53 16.12
C GLY A 122 4.90 8.02 15.96
N ASP A 123 3.68 7.56 16.18
CA ASP A 123 3.31 6.14 16.08
C ASP A 123 2.91 5.71 14.65
N LEU A 124 2.79 6.66 13.72
CA LEU A 124 2.36 6.39 12.35
C LEU A 124 3.56 5.98 11.48
N VAL A 125 3.48 4.80 10.84
CA VAL A 125 4.43 4.38 9.80
C VAL A 125 4.15 5.17 8.51
N VAL A 126 5.01 6.13 8.19
CA VAL A 126 4.86 7.01 7.03
C VAL A 126 5.56 6.50 5.77
N MET A 127 6.58 5.65 5.92
CA MET A 127 7.27 4.98 4.82
C MET A 127 7.74 3.59 5.23
N LYS A 128 7.85 2.68 4.25
CA LYS A 128 8.42 1.35 4.41
C LYS A 128 9.51 1.11 3.37
N GLY A 129 10.59 0.47 3.77
CA GLY A 129 11.62 -0.05 2.89
C GLY A 129 11.67 -1.57 2.98
N LEU A 130 11.82 -2.23 1.84
CA LEU A 130 12.06 -3.67 1.76
C LEU A 130 13.54 -3.91 1.47
N GLU A 131 14.15 -4.80 2.24
CA GLU A 131 15.54 -5.18 2.03
C GLU A 131 15.69 -5.97 0.73
N GLN A 132 16.56 -5.49 -0.16
CA GLN A 132 16.97 -6.15 -1.39
C GLN A 132 18.46 -5.90 -1.60
N ASN A 133 19.25 -6.98 -1.68
CA ASN A 133 20.70 -6.91 -1.87
C ASN A 133 21.40 -6.00 -0.83
N SER A 134 21.03 -6.12 0.45
CA SER A 134 21.54 -5.30 1.57
C SER A 134 21.18 -3.80 1.53
N LEU A 135 20.27 -3.39 0.63
CA LEU A 135 19.74 -2.03 0.56
C LEU A 135 18.24 -2.04 0.86
N TYR A 136 17.74 -0.97 1.47
CA TYR A 136 16.30 -0.79 1.64
C TYR A 136 15.72 0.02 0.50
N LEU A 137 14.92 -0.64 -0.35
CA LEU A 137 14.16 0.04 -1.40
C LEU A 137 12.80 0.46 -0.87
N LEU A 138 12.43 1.72 -1.11
CA LEU A 138 11.14 2.25 -0.72
C LEU A 138 10.01 1.43 -1.35
N GLN A 139 9.08 0.99 -0.51
CA GLN A 139 7.80 0.43 -0.92
C GLN A 139 6.83 1.57 -1.27
N GLY A 140 6.93 2.07 -2.50
CA GLY A 140 6.10 3.15 -3.03
C GLY A 140 6.41 3.46 -4.49
N SER A 141 5.70 4.42 -5.06
CA SER A 141 5.90 4.85 -6.46
C SER A 141 5.92 6.37 -6.59
N THR A 142 6.80 6.88 -7.46
CA THR A 142 6.86 8.31 -7.76
C THR A 142 5.68 8.70 -8.64
N VAL A 143 5.04 9.83 -8.36
CA VAL A 143 3.94 10.39 -9.16
C VAL A 143 4.49 11.42 -10.13
N THR A 144 4.20 11.29 -11.43
CA THR A 144 4.71 12.16 -12.51
C THR A 144 3.57 12.82 -13.30
N GLY A 145 3.79 14.01 -13.86
CA GLY A 145 2.85 14.72 -14.74
C GLY A 145 2.02 15.85 -14.11
N VAL A 146 1.39 16.68 -14.95
CA VAL A 146 0.68 17.97 -14.71
C VAL A 146 -0.49 17.92 -13.68
N ALA A 147 -0.68 16.81 -12.96
CA ALA A 147 -1.63 16.67 -11.86
C ALA A 147 -1.19 17.36 -10.54
N ALA A 148 -0.25 18.31 -10.61
CA ALA A 148 0.19 19.10 -9.45
C ALA A 148 -0.81 20.19 -9.03
N THR A 149 -1.88 20.41 -9.81
CA THR A 149 -3.00 21.30 -9.44
C THR A 149 -4.32 20.56 -9.60
N THR A 150 -4.91 20.15 -8.46
CA THR A 150 -6.30 19.72 -8.27
C THR A 150 -6.92 18.86 -9.37
N ALA A 151 -6.83 17.54 -9.24
CA ALA A 151 -7.97 16.62 -9.40
C ALA A 151 -7.52 15.17 -9.32
N LEU A 152 -8.34 14.38 -8.63
CA LEU A 152 -8.47 12.94 -8.77
C LEU A 152 -8.43 12.56 -10.27
N SER A 153 -7.45 11.77 -10.69
CA SER A 153 -7.57 10.99 -11.92
C SER A 153 -7.16 9.56 -11.63
N PHE A 154 -8.20 8.75 -11.52
CA PHE A 154 -8.21 7.31 -11.39
C PHE A 154 -7.42 6.64 -12.52
N ASN A 155 -6.43 5.82 -12.16
CA ASN A 155 -6.15 4.60 -12.91
C ASN A 155 -6.89 3.46 -12.18
N VAL A 156 -8.17 3.30 -12.48
CA VAL A 156 -8.85 1.98 -12.33
C VAL A 156 -8.14 1.08 -13.34
N ASP A 157 -7.43 0.02 -12.94
CA ASP A 157 -7.96 -1.34 -13.15
C ASP A 157 -7.11 -2.45 -12.45
N SER A 158 -6.35 -2.13 -11.39
CA SER A 158 -5.55 -3.15 -10.68
C SER A 158 -5.20 -2.77 -9.23
N ASP A 159 -4.96 -1.47 -9.00
CA ASP A 159 -4.57 -0.95 -7.69
C ASP A 159 -5.74 -0.70 -6.74
N THR A 160 -6.96 -0.43 -7.23
CA THR A 160 -8.14 -0.25 -6.38
C THR A 160 -8.41 -1.53 -5.59
N THR A 161 -8.49 -2.69 -6.26
CA THR A 161 -8.75 -3.99 -5.61
C THR A 161 -7.73 -4.32 -4.52
N LYS A 162 -6.44 -3.98 -4.71
CA LYS A 162 -5.40 -4.19 -3.68
C LYS A 162 -5.47 -3.18 -2.54
N LEU A 163 -5.81 -1.92 -2.81
CA LEU A 163 -6.00 -0.89 -1.80
C LEU A 163 -7.22 -1.18 -0.91
N TRP A 164 -8.32 -1.70 -1.49
CA TRP A 164 -9.46 -2.22 -0.72
C TRP A 164 -9.05 -3.37 0.18
N HIS A 165 -8.32 -4.36 -0.33
CA HIS A 165 -7.91 -5.52 0.46
C HIS A 165 -6.96 -5.17 1.61
N MET A 166 -6.06 -4.17 1.41
CA MET A 166 -5.15 -3.69 2.45
C MET A 166 -5.81 -2.78 3.48
N HIS A 167 -6.71 -1.87 3.08
CA HIS A 167 -7.37 -0.95 4.01
C HIS A 167 -8.50 -1.61 4.79
N VAL A 168 -9.21 -2.57 4.17
CA VAL A 168 -10.19 -3.43 4.84
C VAL A 168 -9.49 -4.50 5.71
N GLY A 169 -8.18 -4.66 5.59
CA GLY A 169 -7.35 -5.42 6.55
C GLY A 169 -7.38 -4.88 7.98
N HIS A 170 -7.79 -3.62 8.19
CA HIS A 170 -8.04 -3.00 9.50
C HIS A 170 -9.47 -3.24 10.03
N MET A 171 -10.28 -4.10 9.39
CA MET A 171 -11.61 -4.48 9.87
C MET A 171 -11.57 -5.13 11.26
N SER A 172 -10.47 -5.80 11.60
CA SER A 172 -10.20 -6.33 12.95
C SER A 172 -10.23 -5.25 14.02
N GLU A 173 -9.77 -4.03 13.73
CA GLU A 173 -9.80 -2.88 14.65
C GLU A 173 -11.22 -2.33 14.84
N ARG A 174 -12.17 -2.72 13.97
CA ARG A 174 -13.58 -2.30 13.98
C ARG A 174 -14.53 -3.39 14.45
N GLY A 175 -13.97 -4.45 15.04
CA GLY A 175 -14.73 -5.57 15.58
C GLY A 175 -15.24 -6.56 14.52
N TYR A 176 -14.68 -6.55 13.31
CA TYR A 176 -14.93 -7.57 12.29
C TYR A 176 -13.79 -8.58 12.26
N THR A 177 -14.14 -9.86 12.36
CA THR A 177 -13.22 -10.98 12.31
C THR A 177 -13.12 -11.52 10.89
N ARG A 178 -11.90 -11.72 10.39
CA ARG A 178 -11.69 -12.41 9.11
C ARG A 178 -12.02 -13.90 9.26
N SER A 179 -12.73 -14.47 8.29
CA SER A 179 -13.01 -15.90 8.26
C SER A 179 -11.71 -16.70 8.14
N ALA A 180 -11.65 -17.84 8.84
CA ALA A 180 -10.54 -18.78 8.74
C ALA A 180 -10.57 -19.59 7.43
N TYR A 181 -11.72 -19.62 6.74
CA TYR A 181 -11.94 -20.43 5.54
C TYR A 181 -11.77 -19.64 4.24
N ASP A 182 -12.00 -18.33 4.29
CA ASP A 182 -11.92 -17.46 3.12
C ASP A 182 -11.41 -16.08 3.56
N SER A 183 -10.23 -15.68 3.07
CA SER A 183 -9.58 -14.41 3.39
C SER A 183 -10.37 -13.17 2.95
N CYS A 184 -11.33 -13.35 2.05
CA CYS A 184 -12.19 -12.29 1.53
C CYS A 184 -13.49 -12.11 2.32
N VAL A 185 -13.77 -12.98 3.29
CA VAL A 185 -14.96 -12.91 4.16
C VAL A 185 -14.59 -12.29 5.51
N TYR A 186 -15.29 -11.22 5.86
CA TYR A 186 -15.26 -10.61 7.19
C TYR A 186 -16.63 -10.73 7.85
N HIS A 187 -16.65 -10.97 9.15
CA HIS A 187 -17.91 -11.05 9.90
C HIS A 187 -17.80 -10.35 11.25
N GLN A 188 -18.87 -9.66 11.64
CA GLN A 188 -19.02 -9.09 12.97
C GLN A 188 -20.26 -9.67 13.62
N ARG A 189 -20.12 -10.15 14.85
CA ARG A 189 -21.24 -10.58 15.68
C ARG A 189 -21.72 -9.40 16.51
N LEU A 190 -23.00 -9.05 16.35
CA LEU A 190 -23.66 -7.99 17.10
C LEU A 190 -24.10 -8.47 18.49
N ALA A 191 -24.42 -7.52 19.37
CA ALA A 191 -24.81 -7.80 20.76
C ALA A 191 -26.07 -8.69 20.89
N ASP A 192 -26.97 -8.63 19.90
CA ASP A 192 -28.18 -9.47 19.84
C ASP A 192 -27.92 -10.89 19.27
N GLY A 193 -26.66 -11.20 18.94
CA GLY A 193 -26.23 -12.47 18.37
C GLY A 193 -26.39 -12.58 16.86
N SER A 194 -26.95 -11.57 16.18
CA SER A 194 -26.98 -11.51 14.72
C SER A 194 -25.60 -11.19 14.14
N HIS A 195 -25.42 -11.43 12.85
CA HIS A 195 -24.14 -11.27 12.17
C HIS A 195 -24.27 -10.31 10.99
N ILE A 196 -23.23 -9.50 10.79
CA ILE A 196 -22.97 -8.77 9.57
C ILE A 196 -21.81 -9.46 8.85
N TYR A 197 -22.04 -9.85 7.61
CA TYR A 197 -21.03 -10.40 6.71
C TYR A 197 -20.67 -9.36 5.65
N LEU A 198 -19.37 -9.24 5.41
CA LEU A 198 -18.78 -8.42 4.37
C LEU A 198 -17.91 -9.32 3.50
N LEU A 199 -18.31 -9.47 2.24
CA LEU A 199 -17.53 -10.15 1.22
C LEU A 199 -16.82 -9.10 0.36
N LEU A 200 -15.53 -9.28 0.16
CA LEU A 200 -14.74 -8.49 -0.77
C LEU A 200 -14.37 -9.34 -1.97
N TYR A 201 -14.67 -8.87 -3.17
CA TYR A 201 -14.14 -9.47 -4.38
C TYR A 201 -13.61 -8.36 -5.29
N VAL A 202 -12.72 -8.71 -6.22
CA VAL A 202 -12.14 -7.77 -7.20
C VAL A 202 -13.22 -6.80 -7.70
N ASP A 203 -13.07 -5.52 -7.33
CA ASP A 203 -13.97 -4.37 -7.59
C ASP A 203 -15.41 -4.42 -7.03
N ASP A 204 -15.86 -5.53 -6.44
CA ASP A 204 -17.22 -5.73 -5.91
C ASP A 204 -17.25 -5.98 -4.40
N MET A 205 -18.25 -5.40 -3.73
CA MET A 205 -18.47 -5.59 -2.29
C MET A 205 -19.89 -6.09 -2.01
N LEU A 206 -20.01 -7.15 -1.20
CA LEU A 206 -21.29 -7.64 -0.73
C LEU A 206 -21.40 -7.49 0.78
N ILE A 207 -22.50 -6.87 1.22
CA ILE A 207 -22.88 -6.81 2.62
C ILE A 207 -24.15 -7.64 2.82
N ALA A 208 -24.11 -8.56 3.77
CA ALA A 208 -25.26 -9.35 4.19
C ALA A 208 -25.43 -9.23 5.71
N ALA A 209 -26.62 -8.81 6.14
CA ALA A 209 -26.98 -8.75 7.55
C ALA A 209 -28.47 -9.03 7.72
N LYS A 210 -28.90 -9.34 8.95
CA LYS A 210 -30.30 -9.56 9.27
C LYS A 210 -31.14 -8.29 9.14
N SER A 211 -30.59 -7.13 9.53
CA SER A 211 -31.28 -5.84 9.51
C SER A 211 -30.73 -4.93 8.42
N MET A 212 -31.64 -4.25 7.69
CA MET A 212 -31.23 -3.21 6.73
C MET A 212 -30.62 -2.00 7.44
N SER A 213 -30.94 -1.76 8.72
CA SER A 213 -30.29 -0.72 9.53
C SER A 213 -28.78 -0.98 9.64
N ASP A 214 -28.39 -2.24 9.87
CA ASP A 214 -26.98 -2.63 10.01
C ASP A 214 -26.25 -2.54 8.66
N VAL A 215 -26.92 -2.95 7.58
CA VAL A 215 -26.41 -2.79 6.21
C VAL A 215 -26.14 -1.31 5.92
N ASN A 216 -27.09 -0.43 6.24
CA ASN A 216 -26.96 1.00 5.99
C ASN A 216 -25.89 1.63 6.89
N GLY A 217 -25.80 1.24 8.16
CA GLY A 217 -24.76 1.69 9.08
C GLY A 217 -23.36 1.36 8.57
N LEU A 218 -23.13 0.11 8.11
CA LEU A 218 -21.86 -0.28 7.52
C LEU A 218 -21.59 0.48 6.20
N LYS A 219 -22.60 0.65 5.33
CA LYS A 219 -22.47 1.44 4.11
C LYS A 219 -22.03 2.88 4.39
N GLU A 220 -22.63 3.54 5.39
CA GLU A 220 -22.27 4.90 5.78
C GLU A 220 -20.86 4.97 6.35
N GLN A 221 -20.45 3.99 7.17
CA GLN A 221 -19.09 3.88 7.66
C GLN A 221 -18.09 3.81 6.51
N LEU A 222 -18.35 2.92 5.55
CA LEU A 222 -17.46 2.73 4.41
C LEU A 222 -17.45 3.95 3.47
N LYS A 223 -18.59 4.61 3.24
CA LYS A 223 -18.68 5.82 2.39
C LYS A 223 -17.91 7.03 2.94
N ARG A 224 -17.65 7.08 4.26
CA ARG A 224 -16.81 8.15 4.85
C ARG A 224 -15.34 8.01 4.49
N GLU A 225 -14.91 6.81 4.17
CA GLU A 225 -13.49 6.49 3.97
C GLU A 225 -13.18 6.15 2.51
N PHE A 226 -14.18 5.69 1.77
CA PHE A 226 -14.02 5.26 0.40
C PHE A 226 -15.13 5.79 -0.50
N GLU A 227 -14.78 6.02 -1.77
CA GLU A 227 -15.75 6.37 -2.80
C GLU A 227 -16.54 5.11 -3.23
N ILE A 228 -17.68 4.87 -2.56
CA ILE A 228 -18.54 3.70 -2.80
C ILE A 228 -19.79 4.08 -3.56
N LYS A 229 -19.99 3.40 -4.69
CA LYS A 229 -21.25 3.42 -5.43
C LYS A 229 -22.19 2.33 -4.90
N ASP A 230 -23.36 2.73 -4.39
CA ASP A 230 -24.39 1.80 -3.97
C ASP A 230 -25.17 1.28 -5.19
N LEU A 231 -25.07 -0.02 -5.47
CA LEU A 231 -25.76 -0.69 -6.58
C LEU A 231 -27.14 -1.24 -6.17
N GLY A 232 -27.57 -1.01 -4.92
CA GLY A 232 -28.83 -1.49 -4.38
C GLY A 232 -28.80 -2.98 -4.02
N ALA A 233 -29.97 -3.63 -4.00
CA ALA A 233 -30.06 -5.03 -3.62
C ALA A 233 -29.32 -5.93 -4.64
N ALA A 234 -28.27 -6.63 -4.19
CA ALA A 234 -27.48 -7.51 -5.05
C ALA A 234 -28.37 -8.56 -5.73
N LYS A 235 -28.34 -8.62 -7.06
CA LYS A 235 -29.05 -9.65 -7.85
C LYS A 235 -28.10 -10.72 -8.36
N ARG A 236 -26.81 -10.39 -8.42
CA ARG A 236 -25.72 -11.26 -8.87
C ARG A 236 -24.44 -10.95 -8.12
N ILE A 237 -23.57 -11.94 -7.99
CA ILE A 237 -22.20 -11.81 -7.48
C ILE A 237 -21.34 -12.86 -8.19
N LEU A 238 -20.18 -12.49 -8.75
CA LEU A 238 -19.27 -13.42 -9.46
C LEU A 238 -19.93 -14.23 -10.59
N GLY A 239 -20.90 -13.63 -11.25
CA GLY A 239 -21.70 -14.32 -12.26
C GLY A 239 -22.81 -15.23 -11.70
N MET A 240 -22.82 -15.54 -10.40
CA MET A 240 -23.87 -16.28 -9.70
C MET A 240 -25.12 -15.41 -9.51
N LYS A 241 -26.31 -16.00 -9.64
CA LYS A 241 -27.60 -15.30 -9.45
C LYS A 241 -28.06 -15.49 -8.00
N ILE A 242 -28.37 -14.39 -7.32
CA ILE A 242 -28.89 -14.41 -5.95
C ILE A 242 -30.42 -14.39 -6.02
N GLN A 243 -31.06 -15.46 -5.56
CA GLN A 243 -32.50 -15.50 -5.30
C GLN A 243 -32.72 -15.41 -3.79
N ARG A 244 -33.60 -14.50 -3.35
CA ARG A 244 -33.90 -14.31 -1.95
C ARG A 244 -35.26 -14.91 -1.64
N ASP A 245 -35.29 -16.01 -0.91
CA ASP A 245 -36.53 -16.56 -0.37
C ASP A 245 -36.78 -15.97 1.04
N ARG A 246 -37.47 -14.83 1.06
CA ARG A 246 -37.76 -14.06 2.28
C ARG A 246 -38.55 -14.80 3.38
N PRO A 247 -39.37 -15.83 3.10
CA PRO A 247 -40.09 -16.58 4.15
C PRO A 247 -39.21 -17.57 4.92
N THR A 248 -38.11 -18.08 4.34
CA THR A 248 -37.36 -19.24 4.89
C THR A 248 -35.99 -18.87 5.46
N GLY A 249 -35.48 -17.66 5.19
CA GLY A 249 -34.31 -17.11 5.90
C GLY A 249 -32.96 -17.77 5.57
N ILE A 250 -32.87 -18.54 4.50
CA ILE A 250 -31.60 -19.13 4.03
C ILE A 250 -31.09 -18.28 2.86
N PHE A 251 -29.82 -17.87 2.96
CA PHE A 251 -29.06 -17.13 1.95
C PHE A 251 -28.41 -18.08 0.95
#